data_AF-A0A2G6I975-F1
#
_entry.id   AF-A0A2G6I975-F1
#
_cell.length_a   1.000
_cell.length_b   1.000
_cell.length_c   1.000
_cell.angle_alpha   90.00
_cell.angle_beta   90.00
_cell.angle_gamma   90.00
#
_symmetry.space_group_name_H-M   'P 1'
#
loop_
_entity.id
_entity.type
_entity.pdbx_description
1 polymer ?
#
loop_
_entity_poly.entity_id
_entity_poly.type
_entity_poly.pdbx_seq_one_letter_code
_entity_poly.pdbx_strand_id
1 'polypeptide(L)'
;MTDAKKLFIRTYGCQMNVYDSERMAEALAAEGYVATDRPEDADMILLNTCHIREKAAEKVYSELGRYKPLKAAKPDLKIGVAGCVAQAEGEEIVARQPMVDLVVGPQTYHRLPEMVARAGRGQKAVDTEFPAEDKFDVLNRRPKARRGPTAFLTVQEGCDKFCAFCVVPYTRGAEVSRPAARILREARDLVARGVREITLLGQNVNAYHGAGEGGDVTLAGLIRALAEIDGLERIRFTTSHPNDMSDDLIAAHGEVGKLMPYLHLPVQSGSDRILKRMNRGHTAEEYIRLIERIRAARPDILISGDFITGFPEETEADFEDTMALIREVRYGQAFSFCYSPRPGTPAAERAQVDAAAASDRLHRLQALINDQARAVMEAMVGRELGVLFEKPGRCPGQMAGKSDYLHAVHVEAPGIGRGALARVRITAAGPNSLTGELA
;
A
#
# COMPACT_ATOMS: atom_id res chain seq x y z
N MET A 1 -35.48 -18.42 -8.79
CA MET A 1 -34.14 -18.22 -8.22
C MET A 1 -33.56 -17.03 -8.95
N THR A 2 -33.48 -15.87 -8.31
CA THR A 2 -32.84 -14.69 -8.91
C THR A 2 -31.35 -14.97 -9.07
N ASP A 3 -30.83 -14.86 -10.29
CA ASP A 3 -29.40 -15.02 -10.56
C ASP A 3 -28.57 -14.07 -9.69
N ALA A 4 -27.43 -14.57 -9.20
CA ALA A 4 -26.53 -13.77 -8.37
C ALA A 4 -25.90 -12.65 -9.21
N LYS A 5 -26.01 -11.41 -8.71
CA LYS A 5 -25.48 -10.23 -9.43
C LYS A 5 -23.96 -10.29 -9.49
N LYS A 6 -23.38 -9.86 -10.59
CA LYS A 6 -21.92 -9.90 -10.82
C LYS A 6 -21.29 -8.54 -10.55
N LEU A 7 -20.22 -8.52 -9.76
CA LEU A 7 -19.44 -7.33 -9.42
C LEU A 7 -18.03 -7.44 -10.00
N PHE A 8 -17.67 -6.53 -10.89
CA PHE A 8 -16.30 -6.36 -11.37
C PHE A 8 -15.66 -5.16 -10.66
N ILE A 9 -14.55 -5.38 -9.95
CA ILE A 9 -13.78 -4.30 -9.33
C ILE A 9 -12.44 -4.20 -10.03
N ARG A 10 -12.16 -3.03 -10.60
CA ARG A 10 -10.86 -2.68 -11.14
C ARG A 10 -10.14 -1.78 -10.16
N THR A 11 -9.12 -2.33 -9.51
CA THR A 11 -8.31 -1.60 -8.53
C THR A 11 -7.09 -0.96 -9.19
N TYR A 12 -6.94 0.34 -9.02
CA TYR A 12 -5.77 1.12 -9.35
C TYR A 12 -5.18 1.73 -8.08
N GLY A 13 -3.87 1.62 -7.90
CA GLY A 13 -3.19 2.34 -6.83
C GLY A 13 -2.27 1.49 -5.97
N CYS A 14 -2.48 1.61 -4.66
CA CYS A 14 -1.64 1.05 -3.62
C CYS A 14 -2.34 -0.09 -2.86
N GLN A 15 -1.64 -0.63 -1.88
CA GLN A 15 -2.08 -1.70 -0.98
C GLN A 15 -3.37 -1.32 -0.23
N MET A 16 -3.54 -0.04 0.11
CA MET A 16 -4.81 0.45 0.70
C MET A 16 -5.96 0.32 -0.28
N ASN A 17 -5.78 0.64 -1.56
CA ASN A 17 -6.84 0.45 -2.55
C ASN A 17 -7.19 -1.04 -2.73
N VAL A 18 -6.22 -1.96 -2.62
CA VAL A 18 -6.49 -3.40 -2.64
C VAL A 18 -7.36 -3.79 -1.45
N TYR A 19 -6.98 -3.37 -0.24
CA TYR A 19 -7.77 -3.58 0.97
C TYR A 19 -9.18 -2.98 0.87
N ASP A 20 -9.29 -1.72 0.44
CA ASP A 20 -10.56 -1.02 0.24
C ASP A 20 -11.44 -1.78 -0.75
N SER A 21 -10.88 -2.29 -1.86
CA SER A 21 -11.60 -3.11 -2.83
C SER A 21 -12.13 -4.42 -2.25
N GLU A 22 -11.34 -5.10 -1.43
CA GLU A 22 -11.81 -6.30 -0.73
C GLU A 22 -12.97 -5.97 0.22
N ARG A 23 -12.90 -4.84 0.94
CA ARG A 23 -13.98 -4.40 1.83
C ARG A 23 -15.24 -4.00 1.09
N MET A 24 -15.11 -3.33 -0.04
CA MET A 24 -16.23 -3.01 -0.91
C MET A 24 -16.93 -4.26 -1.44
N ALA A 25 -16.15 -5.28 -1.85
CA ALA A 25 -16.70 -6.55 -2.28
C ALA A 25 -17.45 -7.27 -1.13
N GLU A 26 -16.89 -7.29 0.08
CA GLU A 26 -17.54 -7.87 1.27
C GLU A 26 -18.85 -7.16 1.62
N ALA A 27 -18.87 -5.82 1.58
CA ALA A 27 -20.07 -5.03 1.85
C ALA A 27 -21.19 -5.32 0.83
N LEU A 28 -20.84 -5.42 -0.47
CA LEU A 28 -21.80 -5.69 -1.54
C LEU A 28 -22.22 -7.16 -1.62
N ALA A 29 -21.45 -8.09 -1.05
CA ALA A 29 -21.86 -9.49 -0.98
C ALA A 29 -23.14 -9.69 -0.16
N ALA A 30 -23.38 -8.85 0.84
CA ALA A 30 -24.64 -8.84 1.61
C ALA A 30 -25.86 -8.47 0.74
N GLU A 31 -25.65 -7.76 -0.36
CA GLU A 31 -26.66 -7.35 -1.34
C GLU A 31 -26.80 -8.35 -2.52
N GLY A 32 -26.18 -9.52 -2.40
CA GLY A 32 -26.26 -10.59 -3.41
C GLY A 32 -25.30 -10.44 -4.59
N TYR A 33 -24.28 -9.57 -4.48
CA TYR A 33 -23.21 -9.48 -5.48
C TYR A 33 -22.15 -10.57 -5.27
N VAL A 34 -21.65 -11.11 -6.38
CA VAL A 34 -20.53 -12.06 -6.44
C VAL A 34 -19.48 -11.52 -7.39
N ALA A 35 -18.20 -11.62 -7.02
CA ALA A 35 -17.10 -11.13 -7.84
C ALA A 35 -17.03 -11.82 -9.21
N THR A 36 -16.65 -11.06 -10.24
CA THR A 36 -16.26 -11.56 -11.56
C THR A 36 -14.96 -10.91 -11.99
N ASP A 37 -14.14 -11.62 -12.76
CA ASP A 37 -12.89 -11.11 -13.34
C ASP A 37 -13.10 -10.45 -14.72
N ARG A 38 -14.34 -10.47 -15.22
CA ARG A 38 -14.70 -10.00 -16.56
C ARG A 38 -15.71 -8.87 -16.47
N PRO A 39 -15.41 -7.67 -16.99
CA PRO A 39 -16.35 -6.55 -16.96
C PRO A 39 -17.58 -6.83 -17.82
N GLU A 40 -17.47 -7.68 -18.85
CA GLU A 40 -18.59 -8.02 -19.73
C GLU A 40 -19.68 -8.81 -18.99
N ASP A 41 -19.32 -9.57 -17.96
CA ASP A 41 -20.25 -10.39 -17.17
C ASP A 41 -20.90 -9.59 -16.03
N ALA A 42 -20.45 -8.36 -15.77
CA ALA A 42 -20.83 -7.59 -14.60
C ALA A 42 -22.24 -6.99 -14.70
N ASP A 43 -22.92 -6.91 -13.55
CA ASP A 43 -24.09 -6.05 -13.29
C ASP A 43 -23.67 -4.76 -12.58
N MET A 44 -22.45 -4.71 -12.03
CA MET A 44 -21.83 -3.52 -11.48
C MET A 44 -20.32 -3.51 -11.74
N ILE A 45 -19.81 -2.39 -12.21
CA ILE A 45 -18.38 -2.10 -12.37
C ILE A 45 -17.97 -1.03 -11.36
N LEU A 46 -16.95 -1.33 -10.54
CA LEU A 46 -16.33 -0.37 -9.63
C LEU A 46 -14.88 -0.09 -10.03
N LEU A 47 -14.58 1.18 -10.29
CA LEU A 47 -13.20 1.65 -10.45
C LEU A 47 -12.70 2.17 -9.09
N ASN A 48 -11.86 1.41 -8.39
CA ASN A 48 -11.22 1.90 -7.17
C ASN A 48 -9.89 2.56 -7.52
N THR A 49 -9.73 3.84 -7.22
CA THR A 49 -8.73 4.70 -7.86
C THR A 49 -7.83 5.37 -6.84
N CYS A 50 -6.65 5.78 -7.32
CA CYS A 50 -5.60 6.35 -6.51
C CYS A 50 -5.14 7.67 -7.13
N HIS A 51 -4.93 8.70 -6.31
CA HIS A 51 -4.68 10.06 -6.78
C HIS A 51 -3.18 10.44 -6.82
N ILE A 52 -2.31 9.57 -6.30
CA ILE A 52 -0.87 9.88 -6.15
C ILE A 52 -0.03 9.62 -7.40
N ARG A 53 -0.58 8.98 -8.44
CA ARG A 53 0.14 8.69 -9.69
C ARG A 53 -0.10 9.77 -10.74
N GLU A 54 0.88 9.98 -11.61
CA GLU A 54 0.74 10.92 -12.73
C GLU A 54 -0.45 10.52 -13.61
N LYS A 55 -1.24 11.53 -13.99
CA LYS A 55 -2.45 11.41 -14.80
C LYS A 55 -3.48 10.43 -14.23
N ALA A 56 -3.63 10.41 -12.91
CA ALA A 56 -4.53 9.51 -12.21
C ALA A 56 -5.98 9.71 -12.67
N ALA A 57 -6.46 10.95 -12.69
CA ALA A 57 -7.79 11.32 -13.14
C ALA A 57 -8.05 10.94 -14.60
N GLU A 58 -7.15 11.30 -15.51
CA GLU A 58 -7.27 11.04 -16.95
C GLU A 58 -7.33 9.55 -17.24
N LYS A 59 -6.62 8.72 -16.47
CA LYS A 59 -6.72 7.26 -16.56
C LYS A 59 -8.11 6.75 -16.17
N VAL A 60 -8.74 7.34 -15.15
CA VAL A 60 -10.14 7.01 -14.78
C VAL A 60 -11.08 7.35 -15.93
N TYR A 61 -10.97 8.56 -16.49
CA TYR A 61 -11.81 8.99 -17.62
C TYR A 61 -11.60 8.13 -18.87
N SER A 62 -10.36 7.76 -19.16
CA SER A 62 -10.03 6.85 -20.27
C SER A 62 -10.68 5.48 -20.07
N GLU A 63 -10.63 4.93 -18.86
CA GLU A 63 -11.30 3.68 -18.51
C GLU A 63 -12.82 3.76 -18.59
N LEU A 64 -13.43 4.81 -18.04
CA LEU A 64 -14.87 5.04 -18.16
C LEU A 64 -15.29 5.08 -19.63
N GLY A 65 -14.49 5.71 -20.50
CA GLY A 65 -14.70 5.71 -21.94
C GLY A 65 -14.79 4.30 -22.56
N ARG A 66 -14.02 3.34 -22.05
CA ARG A 66 -14.03 1.94 -22.52
C ARG A 66 -15.29 1.17 -22.13
N TYR A 67 -15.98 1.56 -21.06
CA TYR A 67 -17.23 0.92 -20.62
C TYR A 67 -18.48 1.50 -21.28
N LYS A 68 -18.38 2.56 -22.08
CA LYS A 68 -19.51 3.13 -22.82
C LYS A 68 -20.27 2.09 -23.67
N PRO A 69 -19.61 1.22 -24.47
CA PRO A 69 -20.31 0.19 -25.23
C PRO A 69 -21.04 -0.82 -24.33
N LEU A 70 -20.45 -1.17 -23.19
CA LEU A 70 -21.06 -2.10 -22.23
C LEU A 70 -22.29 -1.50 -21.55
N LYS A 71 -22.25 -0.22 -21.13
CA LYS A 71 -23.41 0.49 -20.58
C LYS A 71 -24.52 0.66 -21.64
N ALA A 72 -24.17 0.88 -22.90
CA ALA A 72 -25.15 0.95 -23.99
C ALA A 72 -25.83 -0.41 -24.24
N ALA A 73 -25.09 -1.52 -24.17
CA ALA A 73 -25.63 -2.87 -24.31
C ALA A 73 -26.42 -3.34 -23.08
N LYS A 74 -26.05 -2.85 -21.88
CA LYS A 74 -26.68 -3.17 -20.59
C LYS A 74 -27.08 -1.89 -19.87
N PRO A 75 -28.26 -1.31 -20.16
CA PRO A 75 -28.70 -0.05 -19.54
C PRO A 75 -28.72 -0.09 -17.99
N ASP A 76 -29.01 -1.26 -17.43
CA ASP A 76 -29.07 -1.50 -15.98
C ASP A 76 -27.69 -1.71 -15.32
N LEU A 77 -26.60 -1.83 -16.09
CA LEU A 77 -25.24 -1.97 -15.58
C LEU A 77 -24.88 -0.76 -14.71
N LYS A 78 -24.59 -0.95 -13.43
CA LYS A 78 -24.15 0.14 -12.55
C LYS A 78 -22.66 0.42 -12.72
N ILE A 79 -22.28 1.69 -12.82
CA ILE A 79 -20.86 2.08 -12.87
C ILE A 79 -20.55 3.01 -11.71
N GLY A 80 -19.54 2.66 -10.92
CA GLY A 80 -19.10 3.47 -9.79
C GLY A 80 -17.61 3.79 -9.83
N VAL A 81 -17.25 4.95 -9.29
CA VAL A 81 -15.86 5.35 -9.07
C VAL A 81 -15.64 5.50 -7.56
N ALA A 82 -14.59 4.86 -7.05
CA ALA A 82 -14.23 4.84 -5.64
C ALA A 82 -12.79 5.30 -5.43
N GLY A 83 -12.44 5.63 -4.19
CA GLY A 83 -11.06 5.88 -3.77
C GLY A 83 -10.63 7.34 -3.87
N CYS A 84 -9.32 7.60 -3.95
CA CYS A 84 -8.79 8.95 -3.75
C CYS A 84 -9.09 9.91 -4.91
N VAL A 85 -9.22 9.43 -6.16
CA VAL A 85 -9.65 10.30 -7.27
C VAL A 85 -11.13 10.65 -7.12
N ALA A 86 -11.96 9.66 -6.73
CA ALA A 86 -13.37 9.91 -6.40
C ALA A 86 -13.53 10.98 -5.33
N GLN A 87 -12.69 10.93 -4.28
CA GLN A 87 -12.66 11.94 -3.23
C GLN A 87 -12.24 13.34 -3.73
N ALA A 88 -11.26 13.39 -4.64
CA ALA A 88 -10.72 14.65 -5.13
C ALA A 88 -11.65 15.35 -6.14
N GLU A 89 -12.31 14.59 -7.01
CA GLU A 89 -13.15 15.16 -8.08
C GLU A 89 -14.64 15.16 -7.74
N GLY A 90 -15.12 14.22 -6.91
CA GLY A 90 -16.49 14.18 -6.42
C GLY A 90 -17.54 14.27 -7.53
N GLU A 91 -18.34 15.34 -7.49
CA GLU A 91 -19.43 15.60 -8.44
C GLU A 91 -18.95 15.82 -9.89
N GLU A 92 -17.72 16.30 -10.08
CA GLU A 92 -17.17 16.58 -11.42
C GLU A 92 -17.10 15.31 -12.27
N ILE A 93 -16.86 14.14 -11.65
CA ILE A 93 -16.87 12.85 -12.34
C ILE A 93 -18.25 12.59 -12.96
N VAL A 94 -19.32 12.86 -12.21
CA VAL A 94 -20.70 12.63 -12.69
C VAL A 94 -21.06 13.66 -13.77
N ALA A 95 -20.64 14.92 -13.60
CA ALA A 95 -20.85 15.97 -14.59
C ALA A 95 -20.17 15.64 -15.94
N ARG A 96 -18.92 15.16 -15.90
CA ARG A 96 -18.14 14.80 -17.11
C ARG A 96 -18.50 13.44 -17.69
N GLN A 97 -18.95 12.49 -16.87
CA GLN A 97 -19.34 11.15 -17.30
C GLN A 97 -20.72 10.77 -16.71
N PRO A 98 -21.84 11.19 -17.34
CA PRO A 98 -23.20 10.92 -16.84
C PRO A 98 -23.55 9.43 -16.70
N MET A 99 -22.78 8.53 -17.31
CA MET A 99 -22.93 7.07 -17.16
C MET A 99 -22.49 6.56 -15.77
N VAL A 100 -21.72 7.34 -15.01
CA VAL A 100 -21.33 6.99 -13.64
C VAL A 100 -22.54 7.17 -12.73
N ASP A 101 -22.93 6.11 -12.02
CA ASP A 101 -24.09 6.06 -11.15
C ASP A 101 -23.76 6.43 -9.70
N LEU A 102 -22.52 6.14 -9.27
CA LEU A 102 -22.08 6.44 -7.92
C LEU A 102 -20.60 6.84 -7.83
N VAL A 103 -20.30 7.75 -6.91
CA VAL A 103 -18.93 8.20 -6.60
C VAL A 103 -18.74 8.14 -5.10
N VAL A 104 -17.74 7.40 -4.62
CA VAL A 104 -17.54 7.17 -3.18
C VAL A 104 -16.10 7.41 -2.75
N GLY A 105 -15.94 8.20 -1.69
CA GLY A 105 -14.64 8.47 -1.07
C GLY A 105 -14.05 7.23 -0.37
N PRO A 106 -12.74 7.24 -0.07
CA PRO A 106 -12.11 6.15 0.66
C PRO A 106 -12.61 6.01 2.11
N GLN A 107 -13.30 7.01 2.66
CA GLN A 107 -13.85 6.98 4.01
C GLN A 107 -15.31 6.54 4.10
N THR A 108 -16.03 6.52 2.98
CA THR A 108 -17.49 6.34 2.97
C THR A 108 -17.96 5.07 2.26
N TYR A 109 -17.03 4.23 1.80
CA TYR A 109 -17.37 3.01 1.05
C TYR A 109 -18.23 1.97 1.80
N HIS A 110 -18.35 2.08 3.13
CA HIS A 110 -19.28 1.28 3.93
C HIS A 110 -20.76 1.57 3.60
N ARG A 111 -21.06 2.74 3.01
CA ARG A 111 -22.39 3.16 2.56
C ARG A 111 -22.75 2.67 1.15
N LEU A 112 -21.84 1.95 0.48
CA LEU A 112 -22.07 1.41 -0.87
C LEU A 112 -23.38 0.65 -1.03
N PRO A 113 -23.81 -0.23 -0.09
CA PRO A 113 -25.10 -0.90 -0.21
C PRO A 113 -26.28 0.07 -0.37
N GLU A 114 -26.32 1.13 0.45
CA GLU A 114 -27.36 2.17 0.38
C GLU A 114 -27.27 2.95 -0.94
N MET A 115 -26.05 3.33 -1.35
CA MET A 115 -25.82 4.04 -2.61
C MET A 115 -26.27 3.22 -3.82
N VAL A 116 -26.01 1.90 -3.82
CA VAL A 116 -26.44 0.98 -4.87
C VAL A 116 -27.96 0.85 -4.91
N ALA A 117 -28.64 0.89 -3.76
CA ALA A 117 -30.10 0.89 -3.68
C ALA A 117 -30.70 2.20 -4.24
N ARG A 118 -30.08 3.36 -3.95
CA ARG A 118 -30.45 4.67 -4.51
C ARG A 118 -30.25 4.70 -6.02
N ALA A 119 -29.10 4.22 -6.51
CA ALA A 119 -28.83 4.09 -7.94
C ALA A 119 -29.83 3.18 -8.66
N GLY A 120 -30.34 2.13 -7.99
CA GLY A 120 -31.42 1.30 -8.51
C GLY A 120 -32.75 2.02 -8.72
N ARG A 121 -32.95 3.20 -8.10
CA ARG A 121 -34.13 4.07 -8.29
C ARG A 121 -33.87 5.20 -9.29
N GLY A 122 -32.77 5.14 -10.05
CA GLY A 122 -32.38 6.15 -11.04
C GLY A 122 -31.70 7.39 -10.45
N GLN A 123 -31.35 7.39 -9.17
CA GLN A 123 -30.68 8.52 -8.52
C GLN A 123 -29.16 8.38 -8.59
N LYS A 124 -28.45 9.44 -8.95
CA LYS A 124 -26.99 9.50 -8.79
C LYS A 124 -26.64 9.63 -7.31
N ALA A 125 -25.58 8.97 -6.88
CA ALA A 125 -25.14 8.99 -5.48
C ALA A 125 -23.65 9.37 -5.38
N VAL A 126 -23.37 10.56 -4.86
CA VAL A 126 -22.00 11.01 -4.57
C VAL A 126 -21.88 11.10 -3.04
N ASP A 127 -20.89 10.43 -2.47
CA ASP A 127 -20.55 10.55 -1.05
C ASP A 127 -19.04 10.64 -0.89
N THR A 128 -18.56 11.86 -0.69
CA THR A 128 -17.14 12.21 -0.49
C THR A 128 -16.95 12.96 0.81
N GLU A 129 -17.88 12.86 1.75
CA GLU A 129 -17.74 13.51 3.05
C GLU A 129 -16.75 12.73 3.94
N PHE A 130 -16.21 13.40 4.95
CA PHE A 130 -15.42 12.77 6.01
C PHE A 130 -16.32 12.60 7.24
N PRO A 131 -17.05 11.48 7.38
CA PRO A 131 -17.95 11.27 8.50
C PRO A 131 -17.16 11.13 9.81
N ALA A 132 -17.75 11.59 10.92
CA ALA A 132 -17.20 11.36 12.25
C ALA A 132 -17.36 9.89 12.71
N GLU A 133 -18.30 9.16 12.12
CA GLU A 133 -18.52 7.75 12.38
C GLU A 133 -17.42 6.88 11.76
N ASP A 134 -16.87 5.95 12.54
CA ASP A 134 -15.86 4.99 12.07
C ASP A 134 -16.52 3.94 11.16
N LYS A 135 -16.18 3.96 9.86
CA LYS A 135 -16.67 2.98 8.88
C LYS A 135 -16.43 1.52 9.28
N PHE A 136 -15.39 1.25 10.08
CA PHE A 136 -15.06 -0.10 10.52
C PHE A 136 -16.07 -0.63 11.56
N ASP A 137 -16.90 0.22 12.17
CA ASP A 137 -18.01 -0.23 13.02
C ASP A 137 -19.15 -0.88 12.23
N VAL A 138 -19.31 -0.52 10.95
CA VAL A 138 -20.35 -1.08 10.08
C VAL A 138 -19.88 -2.34 9.36
N LEU A 139 -18.58 -2.44 9.06
CA LEU A 139 -17.96 -3.53 8.27
C LEU A 139 -17.74 -4.85 9.06
N ASN A 140 -18.56 -5.11 10.08
CA ASN A 140 -18.37 -6.22 11.04
C ASN A 140 -18.75 -7.62 10.50
N ARG A 141 -19.31 -7.75 9.30
CA ARG A 141 -19.80 -9.02 8.75
C ARG A 141 -18.90 -9.53 7.64
N ARG A 142 -18.28 -10.70 7.85
CA ARG A 142 -17.41 -11.37 6.88
C ARG A 142 -17.99 -12.69 6.37
N PRO A 143 -17.94 -12.95 5.05
CA PRO A 143 -18.06 -14.30 4.54
C PRO A 143 -16.91 -15.18 5.06
N LYS A 144 -17.21 -16.43 5.45
CA LYS A 144 -16.25 -17.40 6.01
C LYS A 144 -15.33 -18.05 4.95
N ALA A 145 -15.11 -17.41 3.81
CA ALA A 145 -14.29 -17.98 2.74
C ALA A 145 -12.82 -18.07 3.17
N ARG A 146 -12.14 -19.13 2.74
CA ARG A 146 -10.68 -19.26 2.90
C ARG A 146 -9.97 -18.09 2.23
N ARG A 147 -8.96 -17.55 2.90
CA ARG A 147 -8.12 -16.45 2.40
C ARG A 147 -6.79 -16.98 1.87
N GLY A 148 -6.09 -16.14 1.11
CA GLY A 148 -4.70 -16.40 0.75
C GLY A 148 -3.78 -16.38 1.98
N PRO A 149 -2.51 -16.78 1.82
CA PRO A 149 -1.58 -16.86 2.94
C PRO A 149 -1.11 -15.50 3.46
N THR A 150 -1.38 -14.42 2.73
CA THR A 150 -1.03 -13.05 3.11
C THR A 150 -2.28 -12.17 3.12
N ALA A 151 -2.33 -11.18 3.99
CA ALA A 151 -3.38 -10.19 4.03
C ALA A 151 -2.88 -8.80 4.43
N PHE A 152 -3.54 -7.79 3.89
CA PHE A 152 -3.42 -6.42 4.36
C PHE A 152 -4.38 -6.13 5.51
N LEU A 153 -3.92 -5.37 6.50
CA LEU A 153 -4.73 -4.95 7.64
C LEU A 153 -4.50 -3.48 7.93
N THR A 154 -5.45 -2.63 7.56
CA THR A 154 -5.39 -1.20 7.86
C THR A 154 -5.48 -0.97 9.37
N VAL A 155 -4.51 -0.29 9.97
CA VAL A 155 -4.49 0.03 11.40
C VAL A 155 -4.77 1.51 11.67
N GLN A 156 -4.55 2.35 10.67
CA GLN A 156 -4.64 3.80 10.76
C GLN A 156 -5.06 4.36 9.40
N GLU A 157 -5.77 5.48 9.42
CA GLU A 157 -6.16 6.22 8.21
C GLU A 157 -5.86 7.70 8.34
N GLY A 158 -5.72 8.38 7.21
CA GLY A 158 -5.35 9.79 7.19
C GLY A 158 -3.90 10.04 7.62
N CYS A 159 -3.46 11.29 7.52
CA CYS A 159 -2.08 11.67 7.84
C CYS A 159 -1.97 13.17 8.12
N ASP A 160 -1.30 13.51 9.22
CA ASP A 160 -1.16 14.90 9.70
C ASP A 160 0.23 15.49 9.40
N LYS A 161 1.04 14.83 8.54
CA LYS A 161 2.39 15.33 8.20
C LYS A 161 2.39 16.54 7.26
N PHE A 162 1.31 16.75 6.48
CA PHE A 162 1.19 17.84 5.51
C PHE A 162 2.48 18.06 4.68
N CYS A 163 3.07 16.99 4.17
CA CYS A 163 4.22 17.09 3.28
C CYS A 163 3.82 17.92 2.04
N ALA A 164 4.67 18.85 1.61
CA ALA A 164 4.31 19.89 0.63
C ALA A 164 3.86 19.34 -0.74
N PHE A 165 4.18 18.08 -1.05
CA PHE A 165 3.82 17.38 -2.29
C PHE A 165 2.62 16.42 -2.15
N CYS A 166 2.13 16.19 -0.93
CA CYS A 166 1.24 15.08 -0.63
C CYS A 166 -0.23 15.52 -0.59
N VAL A 167 -1.08 14.81 -1.34
CA VAL A 167 -2.54 15.04 -1.37
C VAL A 167 -3.31 14.27 -0.30
N VAL A 168 -2.62 13.40 0.45
CA VAL A 168 -3.26 12.48 1.40
C VAL A 168 -4.11 13.20 2.46
N PRO A 169 -3.63 14.28 3.12
CA PRO A 169 -4.44 14.96 4.15
C PRO A 169 -5.79 15.43 3.61
N TYR A 170 -5.83 15.85 2.34
CA TYR A 170 -7.05 16.34 1.68
C TYR A 170 -7.94 15.22 1.12
N THR A 171 -7.39 14.03 0.89
CA THR A 171 -8.10 12.91 0.23
C THR A 171 -8.39 11.72 1.13
N ARG A 172 -7.84 11.68 2.35
CA ARG A 172 -8.10 10.65 3.35
C ARG A 172 -8.39 11.19 4.75
N GLY A 173 -8.31 12.51 4.93
CA GLY A 173 -8.64 13.19 6.18
C GLY A 173 -7.49 13.20 7.19
N ALA A 174 -7.82 13.66 8.39
CA ALA A 174 -6.92 13.71 9.55
C ALA A 174 -6.49 12.30 9.99
N GLU A 175 -5.34 12.23 10.65
CA GLU A 175 -4.82 10.99 11.18
C GLU A 175 -5.71 10.39 12.27
N VAL A 176 -6.15 9.14 12.08
CA VAL A 176 -6.97 8.40 13.05
C VAL A 176 -6.46 6.96 13.16
N SER A 177 -6.12 6.55 14.39
CA SER A 177 -5.71 5.19 14.71
C SER A 177 -6.90 4.34 15.13
N ARG A 178 -7.01 3.12 14.59
CA ARG A 178 -8.06 2.17 14.99
C ARG A 178 -7.76 1.59 16.39
N PRO A 179 -8.76 1.35 17.24
CA PRO A 179 -8.56 0.71 18.54
C PRO A 179 -7.84 -0.64 18.43
N ALA A 180 -6.85 -0.88 19.29
CA ALA A 180 -5.98 -2.07 19.21
C ALA A 180 -6.78 -3.38 19.31
N ALA A 181 -7.79 -3.42 20.20
CA ALA A 181 -8.66 -4.58 20.36
C ALA A 181 -9.41 -4.96 19.08
N ARG A 182 -9.81 -3.99 18.25
CA ARG A 182 -10.47 -4.24 16.95
C ARG A 182 -9.49 -4.88 15.97
N ILE A 183 -8.29 -4.33 15.86
CA ILE A 183 -7.23 -4.83 14.98
C ILE A 183 -6.87 -6.27 15.37
N LEU A 184 -6.69 -6.55 16.67
CA LEU A 184 -6.36 -7.88 17.16
C LEU A 184 -7.48 -8.90 16.88
N ARG A 185 -8.76 -8.53 17.04
CA ARG A 185 -9.88 -9.40 16.66
C ARG A 185 -9.87 -9.70 15.15
N GLU A 186 -9.65 -8.68 14.34
CA GLU A 186 -9.60 -8.80 12.88
C GLU A 186 -8.41 -9.67 12.42
N ALA A 187 -7.25 -9.52 13.05
CA ALA A 187 -6.06 -10.33 12.79
C ALA A 187 -6.31 -11.81 13.13
N ARG A 188 -6.92 -12.11 14.28
CA ARG A 188 -7.30 -13.49 14.65
C ARG A 188 -8.25 -14.12 13.63
N ASP A 189 -9.24 -13.36 13.15
CA ASP A 189 -10.16 -13.84 12.11
C ASP A 189 -9.48 -14.06 10.74
N LEU A 190 -8.49 -13.23 10.37
CA LEU A 190 -7.67 -13.46 9.18
C LEU A 190 -6.86 -14.77 9.32
N VAL A 191 -6.20 -14.97 10.46
CA VAL A 191 -5.40 -16.16 10.74
C VAL A 191 -6.25 -17.43 10.75
N ALA A 192 -7.43 -17.40 11.38
CA ALA A 192 -8.38 -18.50 11.37
C ALA A 192 -8.83 -18.90 9.94
N ARG A 193 -8.74 -17.99 8.97
CA ARG A 193 -9.06 -18.24 7.55
C ARG A 193 -7.86 -18.64 6.69
N GLY A 194 -6.69 -18.87 7.32
CA GLY A 194 -5.49 -19.39 6.68
C GLY A 194 -4.41 -18.35 6.35
N VAL A 195 -4.57 -17.09 6.80
CA VAL A 195 -3.53 -16.06 6.66
C VAL A 195 -2.38 -16.38 7.61
N ARG A 196 -1.15 -16.35 7.08
CA ARG A 196 0.11 -16.58 7.81
C ARG A 196 0.96 -15.32 7.93
N GLU A 197 0.78 -14.35 7.04
CA GLU A 197 1.46 -13.05 7.08
C GLU A 197 0.45 -11.90 7.04
N ILE A 198 0.60 -10.95 7.97
CA ILE A 198 -0.20 -9.71 8.00
C ILE A 198 0.73 -8.52 7.74
N THR A 199 0.37 -7.70 6.75
CA THR A 199 0.99 -6.40 6.53
C THR A 199 0.07 -5.30 7.03
N LEU A 200 0.50 -4.60 8.08
CA LEU A 200 -0.19 -3.45 8.65
C LEU A 200 -0.09 -2.25 7.70
N LEU A 201 -1.23 -1.63 7.43
CA LEU A 201 -1.32 -0.48 6.53
C LEU A 201 -1.75 0.78 7.28
N GLY A 202 -1.14 1.89 6.89
CA GLY A 202 -1.55 3.25 7.22
C GLY A 202 -0.98 4.23 6.20
N GLN A 203 -1.37 5.50 6.26
CA GLN A 203 -0.70 6.55 5.50
C GLN A 203 0.57 7.04 6.21
N ASN A 204 0.68 6.81 7.51
CA ASN A 204 1.86 7.01 8.33
C ASN A 204 1.86 5.99 9.47
N VAL A 205 2.06 4.71 9.14
CA VAL A 205 1.72 3.58 10.02
C VAL A 205 2.46 3.57 11.36
N ASN A 206 3.67 4.13 11.41
CA ASN A 206 4.48 4.18 12.63
C ASN A 206 4.11 5.33 13.56
N ALA A 207 3.16 6.19 13.19
CA ALA A 207 2.50 7.10 14.12
C ALA A 207 1.31 6.46 14.85
N TYR A 208 1.02 5.17 14.63
CA TYR A 208 -0.12 4.49 15.26
C TYR A 208 -0.13 4.63 16.79
N HIS A 209 -1.25 5.12 17.30
CA HIS A 209 -1.57 5.34 18.71
C HIS A 209 -3.05 4.98 18.94
N GLY A 210 -3.37 3.69 18.97
CA GLY A 210 -4.76 3.24 19.09
C GLY A 210 -5.18 2.99 20.52
N ALA A 211 -6.42 3.33 20.88
CA ALA A 211 -6.96 3.07 22.21
C ALA A 211 -6.86 1.58 22.61
N GLY A 212 -6.40 1.32 23.84
CA GLY A 212 -6.31 -0.01 24.45
C GLY A 212 -6.83 -0.04 25.90
N GLU A 213 -6.84 -1.23 26.48
CA GLU A 213 -7.23 -1.44 27.88
C GLU A 213 -6.10 -0.93 28.80
N GLY A 214 -6.21 0.32 29.27
CA GLY A 214 -5.23 0.95 30.17
C GLY A 214 -4.42 2.09 29.56
N GLY A 215 -4.72 2.51 28.33
CA GLY A 215 -4.06 3.62 27.66
C GLY A 215 -3.89 3.37 26.16
N ASP A 216 -3.26 4.32 25.48
CA ASP A 216 -2.98 4.18 24.05
C ASP A 216 -1.88 3.14 23.81
N VAL A 217 -2.07 2.34 22.77
CA VAL A 217 -1.15 1.31 22.31
C VAL A 217 -0.37 1.84 21.12
N THR A 218 0.97 1.83 21.23
CA THR A 218 1.88 2.21 20.15
C THR A 218 1.93 1.15 19.06
N LEU A 219 2.50 1.46 17.89
CA LEU A 219 2.71 0.44 16.84
C LEU A 219 3.52 -0.75 17.36
N ALA A 220 4.57 -0.49 18.15
CA ALA A 220 5.42 -1.52 18.73
C ALA A 220 4.62 -2.42 19.69
N GLY A 221 3.78 -1.84 20.56
CA GLY A 221 2.86 -2.58 21.43
C GLY A 221 1.88 -3.44 20.63
N LEU A 222 1.31 -2.90 19.54
CA LEU A 222 0.42 -3.65 18.65
C LEU A 222 1.15 -4.82 17.97
N ILE A 223 2.38 -4.61 17.49
CA ILE A 223 3.19 -5.66 16.88
C ILE A 223 3.48 -6.79 17.88
N ARG A 224 3.86 -6.46 19.12
CA ARG A 224 4.07 -7.45 20.17
C ARG A 224 2.79 -8.24 20.44
N ALA A 225 1.64 -7.56 20.57
CA ALA A 225 0.36 -8.23 20.77
C ALA A 225 -0.09 -9.10 19.58
N LEU A 226 0.21 -8.69 18.35
CA LEU A 226 -0.03 -9.51 17.15
C LEU A 226 0.88 -10.74 17.12
N ALA A 227 2.13 -10.62 17.58
CA ALA A 227 3.08 -11.72 17.59
C ALA A 227 2.62 -12.89 18.48
N GLU A 228 1.81 -12.63 19.50
CA GLU A 228 1.21 -13.65 20.37
C GLU A 228 0.04 -14.42 19.71
N ILE A 229 -0.39 -14.06 18.49
CA ILE A 229 -1.44 -14.79 17.79
C ILE A 229 -0.88 -16.10 17.22
N ASP A 230 -1.38 -17.23 17.72
CA ASP A 230 -1.08 -18.56 17.20
C ASP A 230 -1.43 -18.69 15.72
N GLY A 231 -0.48 -19.18 14.92
CA GLY A 231 -0.61 -19.37 13.48
C GLY A 231 -0.34 -18.14 12.61
N LEU A 232 -0.17 -16.95 13.21
CA LEU A 232 0.45 -15.79 12.54
C LEU A 232 1.97 -15.98 12.58
N GLU A 233 2.60 -16.09 11.42
CA GLU A 233 4.04 -16.38 11.29
C GLU A 233 4.85 -15.12 11.00
N ARG A 234 4.25 -14.13 10.32
CA ARG A 234 4.96 -12.92 9.86
C ARG A 234 4.13 -11.67 10.01
N ILE A 235 4.78 -10.60 10.45
CA ILE A 235 4.25 -9.25 10.57
C ILE A 235 5.13 -8.32 9.75
N ARG A 236 4.49 -7.44 9.00
CA ARG A 236 5.11 -6.33 8.27
C ARG A 236 4.29 -5.07 8.49
N PHE A 237 4.89 -3.94 8.19
CA PHE A 237 4.19 -2.68 8.04
C PHE A 237 4.83 -1.88 6.90
N THR A 238 4.09 -0.95 6.33
CA THR A 238 4.59 -0.07 5.27
C THR A 238 3.98 1.32 5.38
N THR A 239 4.66 2.28 4.76
CA THR A 239 4.34 3.72 4.78
C THR A 239 4.70 4.34 6.13
N SER A 240 6.01 4.47 6.38
CA SER A 240 6.54 5.04 7.61
C SER A 240 7.13 6.43 7.42
N HIS A 241 7.15 7.22 8.48
CA HIS A 241 7.83 8.51 8.52
C HIS A 241 9.02 8.47 9.48
N PRO A 242 10.22 8.97 9.11
CA PRO A 242 11.40 8.96 9.97
C PRO A 242 11.17 9.53 11.37
N ASN A 243 10.45 10.65 11.48
CA ASN A 243 10.15 11.29 12.77
C ASN A 243 9.31 10.45 13.75
N ASP A 244 8.57 9.44 13.26
CA ASP A 244 7.73 8.59 14.11
C ASP A 244 8.39 7.23 14.38
N MET A 245 9.68 7.10 14.08
CA MET A 245 10.44 5.89 14.38
C MET A 245 10.97 5.96 15.82
N SER A 246 10.12 5.58 16.77
CA SER A 246 10.43 5.60 18.20
C SER A 246 11.42 4.50 18.61
N ASP A 247 12.10 4.72 19.74
CA ASP A 247 13.02 3.76 20.35
C ASP A 247 12.36 2.41 20.62
N ASP A 248 11.09 2.43 21.05
CA ASP A 248 10.30 1.22 21.31
C ASP A 248 10.04 0.42 20.03
N LEU A 249 9.79 1.10 18.90
CA LEU A 249 9.62 0.44 17.60
C LEU A 249 10.95 -0.07 17.04
N ILE A 250 12.06 0.64 17.28
CA ILE A 250 13.41 0.16 16.95
C ILE A 250 13.71 -1.11 17.75
N ALA A 251 13.43 -1.12 19.05
CA ALA A 251 13.59 -2.28 19.91
C ALA A 251 12.75 -3.47 19.44
N ALA A 252 11.49 -3.24 19.04
CA ALA A 252 10.61 -4.28 18.51
C ALA A 252 11.19 -5.00 17.28
N HIS A 253 11.94 -4.32 16.41
CA HIS A 253 12.66 -4.97 15.31
C HIS A 253 13.72 -5.97 15.82
N GLY A 254 14.43 -5.64 16.90
CA GLY A 254 15.40 -6.56 17.51
C GLY A 254 14.75 -7.72 18.26
N GLU A 255 13.61 -7.48 18.91
CA GLU A 255 12.99 -8.40 19.87
C GLU A 255 11.97 -9.37 19.24
N VAL A 256 11.16 -8.88 18.29
CA VAL A 256 10.00 -9.64 17.79
C VAL A 256 10.39 -10.47 16.57
N GLY A 257 10.64 -11.77 16.76
CA GLY A 257 11.05 -12.67 15.66
C GLY A 257 10.05 -12.78 14.50
N LYS A 258 8.75 -12.55 14.75
CA LYS A 258 7.71 -12.50 13.72
C LYS A 258 7.69 -11.17 12.95
N LEU A 259 8.33 -10.10 13.45
CA LEU A 259 8.48 -8.84 12.73
C LEU A 259 9.61 -9.00 11.72
N MET A 260 9.25 -8.99 10.44
CA MET A 260 10.19 -9.31 9.39
C MET A 260 11.30 -8.26 9.26
N PRO A 261 12.54 -8.66 8.92
CA PRO A 261 13.71 -7.79 8.83
C PRO A 261 13.70 -6.95 7.54
N TYR A 262 12.59 -6.27 7.26
CA TYR A 262 12.40 -5.36 6.16
C TYR A 262 11.70 -4.11 6.69
N LEU A 263 12.27 -2.94 6.42
CA LEU A 263 11.71 -1.67 6.83
C LEU A 263 11.68 -0.70 5.64
N HIS A 264 10.49 -0.26 5.28
CA HIS A 264 10.29 0.79 4.29
C HIS A 264 10.19 2.15 4.99
N LEU A 265 11.27 2.94 4.94
CA LEU A 265 11.41 4.22 5.64
C LEU A 265 11.83 5.34 4.66
N PRO A 266 10.88 5.93 3.92
CA PRO A 266 11.16 6.99 2.95
C PRO A 266 11.72 8.27 3.57
N VAL A 267 12.86 8.74 3.05
CA VAL A 267 13.43 10.08 3.35
C VAL A 267 13.01 11.13 2.31
N GLN A 268 12.70 10.70 1.09
CA GLN A 268 12.29 11.51 -0.08
C GLN A 268 13.43 12.28 -0.77
N SER A 269 14.38 12.85 -0.02
CA SER A 269 15.58 13.54 -0.53
C SER A 269 16.73 13.44 0.48
N GLY A 270 17.98 13.62 0.05
CA GLY A 270 19.13 13.78 0.95
C GLY A 270 19.61 15.21 1.13
N SER A 271 18.96 16.21 0.51
CA SER A 271 19.26 17.62 0.74
C SER A 271 18.41 18.19 1.86
N ASP A 272 19.02 18.74 2.90
CA ASP A 272 18.32 19.41 4.00
C ASP A 272 17.46 20.59 3.51
N ARG A 273 17.93 21.30 2.48
CA ARG A 273 17.17 22.39 1.86
C ARG A 273 15.89 21.87 1.22
N ILE A 274 15.96 20.74 0.50
CA ILE A 274 14.79 20.11 -0.12
C ILE A 274 13.89 19.44 0.91
N LEU A 275 14.43 18.75 1.90
CA LEU A 275 13.68 18.17 3.02
C LEU A 275 12.87 19.22 3.78
N LYS A 276 13.47 20.38 4.06
CA LYS A 276 12.76 21.54 4.65
C LYS A 276 11.64 22.03 3.73
N ARG A 277 11.91 22.18 2.43
CA ARG A 277 10.91 22.59 1.43
C ARG A 277 9.78 21.58 1.26
N MET A 278 10.05 20.29 1.44
CA MET A 278 9.08 19.21 1.43
C MET A 278 8.25 19.13 2.72
N ASN A 279 8.60 19.90 3.76
CA ASN A 279 8.02 19.84 5.10
C ASN A 279 8.22 18.46 5.76
N ARG A 280 9.46 17.95 5.77
CA ARG A 280 9.81 16.63 6.34
C ARG A 280 10.15 16.67 7.83
N GLY A 281 10.62 17.81 8.34
CA GLY A 281 10.92 17.98 9.76
C GLY A 281 12.08 17.11 10.28
N HIS A 282 13.03 16.73 9.42
CA HIS A 282 14.30 16.11 9.76
C HIS A 282 15.38 16.47 8.72
N THR A 283 16.64 16.27 9.08
CA THR A 283 17.81 16.39 8.19
C THR A 283 18.29 15.03 7.68
N ALA A 284 19.16 15.06 6.67
CA ALA A 284 19.86 13.88 6.17
C ALA A 284 20.73 13.21 7.25
N GLU A 285 21.41 14.00 8.07
CA GLU A 285 22.25 13.49 9.17
C GLU A 285 21.41 12.78 10.23
N GLU A 286 20.28 13.36 10.64
CA GLU A 286 19.35 12.74 11.59
C GLU A 286 18.81 11.41 11.05
N TYR A 287 18.49 11.36 9.75
CA TYR A 287 18.06 10.14 9.10
C TYR A 287 19.16 9.06 9.09
N ILE A 288 20.40 9.42 8.77
CA ILE A 288 21.52 8.46 8.79
C ILE A 288 21.73 7.89 10.20
N ARG A 289 21.74 8.73 11.24
CA ARG A 289 21.83 8.29 12.64
C ARG A 289 20.67 7.38 13.04
N LEU A 290 19.46 7.65 12.54
CA LEU A 290 18.32 6.77 12.76
C LEU A 290 18.54 5.39 12.11
N ILE A 291 19.04 5.33 10.87
CA ILE A 291 19.37 4.06 10.19
C ILE A 291 20.44 3.28 10.96
N GLU A 292 21.47 3.94 11.49
CA GLU A 292 22.51 3.31 12.31
C GLU A 292 21.92 2.63 13.56
N ARG A 293 21.02 3.33 14.26
CA ARG A 293 20.32 2.78 15.45
C ARG A 293 19.44 1.58 15.10
N ILE A 294 18.73 1.65 13.97
CA ILE A 294 17.90 0.55 13.48
C ILE A 294 18.78 -0.68 13.16
N ARG A 295 19.91 -0.49 12.49
CA ARG A 295 20.86 -1.57 12.18
C ARG A 295 21.55 -2.13 13.41
N ALA A 296 21.78 -1.31 14.44
CA ALA A 296 22.30 -1.79 15.71
C ALA A 296 21.30 -2.74 16.40
N ALA A 297 20.00 -2.43 16.36
CA ALA A 297 18.95 -3.29 16.93
C ALA A 297 18.65 -4.53 16.06
N ARG A 298 18.72 -4.41 14.73
CA ARG A 298 18.44 -5.47 13.76
C ARG A 298 19.51 -5.48 12.65
N PRO A 299 20.67 -6.16 12.86
CA PRO A 299 21.80 -6.08 11.92
C PRO A 299 21.54 -6.61 10.51
N ASP A 300 20.59 -7.53 10.37
CA ASP A 300 20.21 -8.12 9.08
C ASP A 300 19.08 -7.36 8.37
N ILE A 301 18.64 -6.20 8.87
CA ILE A 301 17.49 -5.47 8.33
C ILE A 301 17.75 -4.94 6.91
N LEU A 302 16.79 -5.19 6.02
CA LEU A 302 16.77 -4.59 4.69
C LEU A 302 16.01 -3.27 4.72
N ILE A 303 16.69 -2.19 4.36
CA ILE A 303 16.07 -0.86 4.27
C ILE A 303 15.56 -0.61 2.87
N SER A 304 14.31 -0.14 2.81
CA SER A 304 13.70 0.41 1.60
C SER A 304 13.30 1.88 1.79
N GLY A 305 13.25 2.65 0.71
CA GLY A 305 12.86 4.06 0.75
C GLY A 305 12.20 4.54 -0.54
N ASP A 306 11.72 5.79 -0.51
CA ASP A 306 11.23 6.51 -1.68
C ASP A 306 12.06 7.78 -1.91
N PHE A 307 12.24 8.13 -3.19
CA PHE A 307 12.93 9.34 -3.64
C PHE A 307 12.11 10.09 -4.69
N ILE A 308 12.09 11.42 -4.57
CA ILE A 308 11.45 12.31 -5.54
C ILE A 308 12.55 13.16 -6.18
N THR A 309 12.81 12.96 -7.47
CA THR A 309 13.73 13.81 -8.23
C THR A 309 12.98 14.97 -8.89
N GLY A 310 13.66 16.09 -9.10
CA GLY A 310 13.05 17.27 -9.72
C GLY A 310 11.97 17.90 -8.85
N PHE A 311 12.03 17.73 -7.53
CA PHE A 311 11.17 18.48 -6.62
C PHE A 311 11.36 19.98 -6.89
N PRO A 312 10.30 20.83 -6.77
CA PRO A 312 10.40 22.25 -7.09
C PRO A 312 11.60 22.92 -6.42
N GLU A 313 12.32 23.71 -7.20
CA GLU A 313 13.54 24.41 -6.82
C GLU A 313 14.78 23.52 -6.55
N GLU A 314 14.75 22.21 -6.82
CA GLU A 314 15.90 21.30 -6.68
C GLU A 314 17.05 21.63 -7.66
N THR A 315 18.24 21.88 -7.10
CA THR A 315 19.46 22.14 -7.86
C THR A 315 20.30 20.87 -8.01
N GLU A 316 21.36 20.94 -8.82
CA GLU A 316 22.26 19.78 -8.99
C GLU A 316 22.99 19.42 -7.69
N ALA A 317 23.35 20.41 -6.86
CA ALA A 317 23.97 20.15 -5.57
C ALA A 317 23.03 19.36 -4.63
N ASP A 318 21.74 19.72 -4.59
CA ASP A 318 20.77 18.99 -3.76
C ASP A 318 20.53 17.56 -4.23
N PHE A 319 20.63 17.34 -5.55
CA PHE A 319 20.55 16.02 -6.13
C PHE A 319 21.79 15.19 -5.75
N GLU A 320 22.99 15.76 -5.79
CA GLU A 320 24.20 15.08 -5.35
C GLU A 320 24.19 14.75 -3.85
N ASP A 321 23.62 15.61 -3.00
CA ASP A 321 23.39 15.29 -1.58
C ASP A 321 22.47 14.07 -1.43
N THR A 322 21.44 13.98 -2.27
CA THR A 322 20.55 12.81 -2.33
C THR A 322 21.29 11.55 -2.76
N MET A 323 22.16 11.65 -3.77
CA MET A 323 23.00 10.53 -4.20
C MET A 323 23.99 10.10 -3.11
N ALA A 324 24.57 11.05 -2.36
CA ALA A 324 25.46 10.78 -1.24
C ALA A 324 24.74 9.99 -0.13
N LEU A 325 23.53 10.43 0.27
CA LEU A 325 22.72 9.70 1.24
C LEU A 325 22.39 8.28 0.79
N ILE A 326 22.03 8.08 -0.48
CA ILE A 326 21.75 6.73 -1.02
C ILE A 326 22.99 5.84 -0.94
N ARG A 327 24.18 6.36 -1.26
CA ARG A 327 25.45 5.62 -1.14
C ARG A 327 25.76 5.23 0.29
N GLU A 328 25.51 6.12 1.25
CA GLU A 328 25.74 5.88 2.67
C GLU A 328 24.78 4.84 3.24
N VAL A 329 23.48 5.02 2.98
CA VAL A 329 22.44 4.15 3.53
C VAL A 329 22.49 2.76 2.91
N ARG A 330 22.87 2.61 1.62
CA ARG A 330 22.85 1.32 0.88
C ARG A 330 21.48 0.65 0.93
N TYR A 331 20.54 1.22 0.16
CA TYR A 331 19.18 0.70 0.11
C TYR A 331 19.13 -0.67 -0.57
N GLY A 332 18.36 -1.59 0.01
CA GLY A 332 18.07 -2.89 -0.59
C GLY A 332 17.05 -2.82 -1.73
N GLN A 333 16.15 -1.86 -1.61
CA GLN A 333 15.12 -1.57 -2.59
C GLN A 333 14.68 -0.12 -2.42
N ALA A 334 14.52 0.64 -3.49
CA ALA A 334 13.91 1.95 -3.37
C ALA A 334 13.04 2.25 -4.58
N PHE A 335 12.02 3.07 -4.35
CA PHE A 335 11.15 3.57 -5.40
C PHE A 335 11.51 5.02 -5.69
N SER A 336 11.61 5.36 -6.96
CA SER A 336 12.00 6.71 -7.36
C SER A 336 11.14 7.20 -8.50
N PHE A 337 10.75 8.47 -8.41
CA PHE A 337 9.86 9.10 -9.38
C PHE A 337 10.27 10.55 -9.58
N CYS A 338 10.06 11.07 -10.79
CA CYS A 338 10.06 12.51 -10.98
C CYS A 338 8.89 13.12 -10.20
N TYR A 339 9.10 14.32 -9.65
CA TYR A 339 8.03 15.10 -9.06
C TYR A 339 6.88 15.29 -10.06
N SER A 340 5.66 15.07 -9.58
CA SER A 340 4.43 15.28 -10.32
C SER A 340 3.60 16.30 -9.54
N PRO A 341 3.38 17.51 -10.10
CA PRO A 341 2.54 18.52 -9.47
C PRO A 341 1.15 17.98 -9.17
N ARG A 342 0.64 18.31 -7.99
CA ARG A 342 -0.72 17.97 -7.57
C ARG A 342 -1.48 19.25 -7.26
N PRO A 343 -2.59 19.53 -7.96
CA PRO A 343 -3.42 20.68 -7.67
C PRO A 343 -3.77 20.75 -6.18
N GLY A 344 -3.66 21.94 -5.59
CA GLY A 344 -3.92 22.18 -4.16
C GLY A 344 -2.78 21.82 -3.20
N THR A 345 -1.65 21.30 -3.68
CA THR A 345 -0.48 21.06 -2.82
C THR A 345 0.49 22.26 -2.84
N PRO A 346 1.11 22.64 -1.70
CA PRO A 346 2.03 23.77 -1.65
C PRO A 346 3.22 23.69 -2.62
N ALA A 347 3.68 22.48 -2.97
CA ALA A 347 4.76 22.31 -3.92
C ALA A 347 4.34 22.60 -5.37
N ALA A 348 3.07 22.43 -5.72
CA ALA A 348 2.60 22.63 -7.10
C ALA A 348 2.64 24.11 -7.52
N GLU A 349 2.62 25.04 -6.56
CA GLU A 349 2.65 26.49 -6.80
C GLU A 349 4.07 27.06 -6.93
N ARG A 350 5.10 26.22 -6.75
CA ARG A 350 6.52 26.64 -6.77
C ARG A 350 7.12 26.54 -8.17
N ALA A 351 8.28 27.16 -8.35
CA ALA A 351 9.04 27.08 -9.58
C ALA A 351 9.50 25.64 -9.85
N GLN A 352 9.02 25.08 -10.96
CA GLN A 352 9.28 23.69 -11.33
C GLN A 352 10.69 23.53 -11.92
N VAL A 353 11.29 22.37 -11.71
CA VAL A 353 12.54 21.98 -12.37
C VAL A 353 12.24 21.58 -13.81
N ASP A 354 13.18 21.85 -14.72
CA ASP A 354 13.06 21.42 -16.12
C ASP A 354 12.87 19.90 -16.21
N ALA A 355 11.96 19.46 -17.09
CA ALA A 355 11.58 18.06 -17.21
C ALA A 355 12.74 17.17 -17.68
N ALA A 356 13.63 17.69 -18.53
CA ALA A 356 14.80 16.93 -18.98
C ALA A 356 15.81 16.77 -17.83
N ALA A 357 16.03 17.81 -17.02
CA ALA A 357 16.86 17.72 -15.82
C ALA A 357 16.30 16.74 -14.78
N ALA A 358 14.99 16.79 -14.49
CA ALA A 358 14.35 15.85 -13.57
C ALA A 358 14.47 14.38 -14.04
N SER A 359 14.35 14.16 -15.35
CA SER A 359 14.49 12.86 -16.01
C SER A 359 15.93 12.33 -15.97
N ASP A 360 16.92 13.17 -16.26
CA ASP A 360 18.35 12.83 -16.15
C ASP A 360 18.69 12.36 -14.73
N ARG A 361 18.30 13.16 -13.73
CA ARG A 361 18.47 12.85 -12.31
C ARG A 361 17.82 11.52 -11.93
N LEU A 362 16.58 11.29 -12.40
CA LEU A 362 15.90 10.03 -12.15
C LEU A 362 16.69 8.83 -12.69
N HIS A 363 17.19 8.90 -13.92
CA HIS A 363 17.96 7.81 -14.51
C HIS A 363 19.27 7.53 -13.75
N ARG A 364 20.00 8.58 -13.36
CA ARG A 364 21.24 8.46 -12.58
C ARG A 364 21.01 7.85 -11.20
N LEU A 365 19.95 8.29 -10.52
CA LEU A 365 19.54 7.76 -9.22
C LEU A 365 19.07 6.30 -9.33
N GLN A 366 18.27 5.97 -10.35
CA GLN A 366 17.83 4.59 -10.59
C GLN A 366 19.00 3.66 -10.92
N ALA A 367 20.01 4.13 -11.65
CA ALA A 367 21.20 3.34 -11.92
C ALA A 367 21.92 2.93 -10.61
N LEU A 368 22.08 3.87 -9.67
CA LEU A 368 22.67 3.60 -8.36
C LEU A 368 21.81 2.64 -7.52
N ILE A 369 20.50 2.87 -7.43
CA ILE A 369 19.59 2.01 -6.66
C ILE A 369 19.55 0.59 -7.22
N ASN A 370 19.53 0.45 -8.56
CA ASN A 370 19.52 -0.86 -9.21
C ASN A 370 20.83 -1.62 -8.96
N ASP A 371 21.97 -0.92 -8.94
CA ASP A 371 23.26 -1.53 -8.62
C ASP A 371 23.30 -2.02 -7.17
N GLN A 372 22.85 -1.21 -6.21
CA GLN A 372 22.75 -1.59 -4.80
C GLN A 372 21.77 -2.77 -4.58
N ALA A 373 20.59 -2.72 -5.21
CA ALA A 373 19.60 -3.79 -5.12
C ALA A 373 20.12 -5.11 -5.71
N ARG A 374 20.86 -5.04 -6.82
CA ARG A 374 21.53 -6.21 -7.43
C ARG A 374 22.58 -6.79 -6.49
N ALA A 375 23.44 -5.96 -5.90
CA ALA A 375 24.45 -6.41 -4.93
C ALA A 375 23.80 -7.08 -3.71
N VAL A 376 22.67 -6.56 -3.22
CA VAL A 376 21.87 -7.18 -2.15
C VAL A 376 21.35 -8.56 -2.57
N MET A 377 20.78 -8.67 -3.76
CA MET A 377 20.24 -9.94 -4.28
C MET A 377 21.36 -10.98 -4.47
N GLU A 378 22.51 -10.56 -5.01
CA GLU A 378 23.70 -11.42 -5.16
C GLU A 378 24.21 -11.90 -3.80
N ALA A 379 24.22 -11.03 -2.78
CA ALA A 379 24.58 -11.38 -1.40
C ALA A 379 23.59 -12.35 -0.71
N MET A 380 22.41 -12.60 -1.31
CA MET A 380 21.48 -13.63 -0.82
C MET A 380 21.91 -15.04 -1.26
N VAL A 381 22.70 -15.18 -2.33
CA VAL A 381 23.11 -16.49 -2.85
C VAL A 381 23.95 -17.23 -1.80
N GLY A 382 23.64 -18.51 -1.59
CA GLY A 382 24.23 -19.37 -0.56
C GLY A 382 23.60 -19.23 0.82
N ARG A 383 22.79 -18.18 1.07
CA ARG A 383 22.06 -18.03 2.34
C ARG A 383 20.80 -18.89 2.35
N GLU A 384 20.39 -19.28 3.56
CA GLU A 384 19.07 -19.84 3.79
C GLU A 384 18.10 -18.75 4.26
N LEU A 385 16.96 -18.66 3.59
CA LEU A 385 15.91 -17.68 3.89
C LEU A 385 14.59 -18.40 4.18
N GLY A 386 13.75 -17.83 5.04
CA GLY A 386 12.37 -18.25 5.14
C GLY A 386 11.60 -17.78 3.92
N VAL A 387 10.79 -18.63 3.31
CA VAL A 387 9.94 -18.30 2.15
C VAL A 387 8.52 -18.73 2.41
N LEU A 388 7.58 -17.78 2.33
CA LEU A 388 6.15 -18.05 2.36
C LEU A 388 5.65 -18.21 0.93
N PHE A 389 5.16 -19.39 0.57
CA PHE A 389 4.72 -19.71 -0.78
C PHE A 389 3.27 -19.25 -1.01
N GLU A 390 3.04 -18.50 -2.07
CA GLU A 390 1.76 -17.82 -2.31
C GLU A 390 0.97 -18.39 -3.48
N LYS A 391 1.68 -18.88 -4.51
CA LYS A 391 1.08 -19.31 -5.78
C LYS A 391 2.02 -20.21 -6.59
N PRO A 392 1.50 -20.94 -7.58
CA PRO A 392 2.33 -21.58 -8.59
C PRO A 392 3.26 -20.58 -9.29
N GLY A 393 4.45 -21.06 -9.62
CA GLY A 393 5.44 -20.35 -10.43
C GLY A 393 5.06 -20.33 -11.92
N ARG A 394 5.98 -19.84 -12.76
CA ARG A 394 5.76 -19.78 -14.21
C ARG A 394 6.00 -21.14 -14.88
N CYS A 395 6.88 -21.96 -14.30
CA CYS A 395 7.22 -23.28 -14.82
C CYS A 395 6.42 -24.38 -14.11
N PRO A 396 6.09 -25.51 -14.78
CA PRO A 396 5.48 -26.67 -14.13
C PRO A 396 6.29 -27.15 -12.92
N GLY A 397 5.63 -27.45 -11.81
CA GLY A 397 6.28 -27.90 -10.56
C GLY A 397 6.96 -26.79 -9.74
N GLN A 398 7.01 -25.56 -10.26
CA GLN A 398 7.57 -24.42 -9.55
C GLN A 398 6.53 -23.78 -8.62
N MET A 399 6.97 -23.36 -7.44
CA MET A 399 6.22 -22.51 -6.51
C MET A 399 6.90 -21.16 -6.39
N ALA A 400 6.10 -20.10 -6.26
CA ALA A 400 6.55 -18.74 -6.04
C ALA A 400 6.12 -18.24 -4.66
N GLY A 401 7.04 -17.58 -3.97
CA GLY A 401 6.82 -17.05 -2.64
C GLY A 401 7.61 -15.78 -2.38
N LYS A 402 7.49 -15.30 -1.14
CA LYS A 402 8.19 -14.12 -0.64
C LYS A 402 9.11 -14.49 0.51
N SER A 403 10.37 -14.07 0.38
CA SER A 403 11.37 -14.25 1.45
C SER A 403 11.05 -13.39 2.68
N ASP A 404 11.81 -13.57 3.77
CA ASP A 404 11.78 -12.69 4.95
C ASP A 404 11.95 -11.20 4.56
N TYR A 405 12.66 -10.92 3.46
CA TYR A 405 12.98 -9.58 2.94
C TYR A 405 12.07 -9.09 1.80
N LEU A 406 10.94 -9.74 1.53
CA LEU A 406 10.03 -9.47 0.38
C LEU A 406 10.60 -9.73 -1.03
N HIS A 407 11.84 -10.21 -1.16
CA HIS A 407 12.34 -10.72 -2.43
C HIS A 407 11.43 -11.85 -2.95
N ALA A 408 11.08 -11.80 -4.23
CA ALA A 408 10.41 -12.91 -4.88
C ALA A 408 11.36 -14.09 -4.96
N VAL A 409 10.91 -15.28 -4.53
CA VAL A 409 11.69 -16.51 -4.59
C VAL A 409 10.88 -17.55 -5.35
N HIS A 410 11.54 -18.23 -6.28
CA HIS A 410 10.98 -19.34 -7.02
C HIS A 410 11.75 -20.61 -6.67
N VAL A 411 11.03 -21.70 -6.40
CA VAL A 411 11.58 -23.00 -6.01
C VAL A 411 10.86 -24.10 -6.76
N GLU A 412 11.58 -25.06 -7.30
CA GLU A 412 10.99 -26.32 -7.78
C GLU A 412 10.68 -27.19 -6.57
N ALA A 413 9.40 -27.27 -6.21
CA ALA A 413 8.97 -27.91 -4.96
C ALA A 413 7.66 -28.68 -5.19
N PRO A 414 7.72 -29.81 -5.93
CA PRO A 414 6.54 -30.67 -6.11
C PRO A 414 6.06 -31.17 -4.75
N GLY A 415 4.89 -30.71 -4.31
CA GLY A 415 4.28 -31.06 -3.03
C GLY A 415 4.18 -29.93 -2.01
N ILE A 416 4.87 -28.80 -2.22
CA ILE A 416 4.65 -27.60 -1.39
C ILE A 416 3.35 -26.91 -1.79
N GLY A 417 2.46 -26.78 -0.80
CA GLY A 417 1.19 -26.09 -0.94
C GLY A 417 1.28 -24.58 -0.75
N ARG A 418 0.27 -23.88 -1.27
CA ARG A 418 0.03 -22.47 -0.97
C ARG A 418 -0.11 -22.27 0.54
N GLY A 419 0.63 -21.29 1.09
CA GLY A 419 0.66 -20.94 2.50
C GLY A 419 1.66 -21.73 3.35
N ALA A 420 2.46 -22.60 2.75
CA ALA A 420 3.61 -23.19 3.42
C ALA A 420 4.70 -22.14 3.64
N LEU A 421 5.27 -22.12 4.84
CA LEU A 421 6.48 -21.41 5.18
C LEU A 421 7.61 -22.43 5.28
N ALA A 422 8.67 -22.27 4.49
CA ALA A 422 9.81 -23.21 4.51
C ALA A 422 11.14 -22.48 4.44
N ARG A 423 12.20 -23.15 4.87
CA ARG A 423 13.59 -22.68 4.68
C ARG A 423 14.04 -23.05 3.27
N VAL A 424 14.60 -22.07 2.57
CA VAL A 424 15.05 -22.19 1.18
C VAL A 424 16.49 -21.71 1.09
N ARG A 425 17.37 -22.55 0.58
CA ARG A 425 18.73 -22.16 0.22
C ARG A 425 18.71 -21.47 -1.13
N ILE A 426 19.19 -20.23 -1.18
CA ILE A 426 19.22 -19.46 -2.42
C ILE A 426 20.39 -19.92 -3.28
N THR A 427 20.11 -20.31 -4.52
CA THR A 427 21.10 -20.86 -5.46
C THR A 427 21.48 -19.88 -6.56
N ALA A 428 20.59 -18.95 -6.90
CA ALA A 428 20.88 -17.92 -7.90
C ALA A 428 20.08 -16.62 -7.66
N ALA A 429 20.65 -15.50 -8.09
CA ALA A 429 20.00 -14.20 -8.14
C ALA A 429 19.75 -13.81 -9.60
N GLY A 430 18.48 -13.53 -9.93
CA GLY A 430 18.09 -12.89 -11.17
C GLY A 430 17.83 -11.39 -10.96
N PRO A 431 17.42 -10.66 -12.01
CA PRO A 431 17.25 -9.21 -11.94
C PRO A 431 16.25 -8.74 -10.86
N ASN A 432 15.18 -9.50 -10.62
CA ASN A 432 14.09 -9.12 -9.70
C ASN A 432 13.58 -10.29 -8.84
N SER A 433 14.29 -11.43 -8.86
CA SER A 433 13.85 -12.63 -8.15
C SER A 433 15.04 -13.52 -7.83
N LEU A 434 14.92 -14.28 -6.76
CA LEU A 434 15.85 -15.31 -6.36
C LEU A 434 15.33 -16.68 -6.82
N THR A 435 16.26 -17.57 -7.12
CA THR A 435 16.00 -19.00 -7.28
C THR A 435 16.59 -19.73 -6.09
N GLY A 436 15.88 -20.73 -5.59
CA GLY A 436 16.40 -21.54 -4.50
C GLY A 436 15.85 -22.95 -4.50
N GLU A 437 16.34 -23.72 -3.55
CA GLU A 437 15.99 -25.11 -3.28
C GLU A 437 15.58 -25.25 -1.81
N LEU A 438 14.70 -26.20 -1.50
CA LEU A 438 14.33 -26.47 -0.11
C LEU A 438 15.56 -26.91 0.67
N ALA A 439 15.79 -26.27 1.82
CA ALA A 439 16.97 -26.49 2.66
C ALA A 439 16.89 -27.81 3.44
#